data_AF-A0A7X6DQ61-F1
#
_entry.id   AF-A0A7X6DQ61-F1
#
_cell.length_a   1.000
_cell.length_b   1.000
_cell.length_c   1.000
_cell.angle_alpha   90.00
_cell.angle_beta   90.00
_cell.angle_gamma   90.00
#
_symmetry.space_group_name_H-M   'P 1'
#
loop_
_entity.id
_entity.type
_entity.pdbx_description
1 polymer ?
#
loop_
_entity_poly.entity_id
_entity_poly.type
_entity_poly.pdbx_seq_one_letter_code
_entity_poly.pdbx_strand_id
1 'polypeptide(L)'
;MAFSKKQIFVGLIMIQTVVILLLLFNTISFRNETLSARAAANYYQKVYEEIAEREDPLLQSLIAERERLTREYTATREIAHEYGIKPADSF
;
A
#
# COMPACT_ATOMS: atom_id res chain seq x y z
N MET A 1 1.36 27.22 -45.31
CA MET A 1 0.59 26.04 -45.78
C MET A 1 -0.67 25.93 -44.93
N ALA A 2 -1.85 26.07 -45.52
CA ALA A 2 -3.11 25.90 -44.81
C ALA A 2 -3.49 24.40 -44.81
N PHE A 3 -3.60 23.79 -43.63
CA PHE A 3 -4.08 22.42 -43.51
C PHE A 3 -5.52 22.33 -44.01
N SER A 4 -5.80 21.34 -44.85
CA SER A 4 -7.16 21.09 -45.34
C SER A 4 -8.07 20.71 -44.17
N LYS A 5 -9.33 21.17 -44.17
CA LYS A 5 -10.34 20.82 -43.14
C LYS A 5 -10.40 19.31 -42.87
N LYS A 6 -10.16 18.49 -43.91
CA LYS A 6 -10.08 17.02 -43.80
C LYS A 6 -8.88 16.53 -42.97
N GLN A 7 -7.71 17.16 -43.12
CA GLN A 7 -6.51 16.81 -42.35
C GLN A 7 -6.66 17.15 -40.86
N ILE A 8 -7.32 18.27 -40.55
CA ILE A 8 -7.63 18.65 -39.17
C ILE A 8 -8.61 17.63 -38.55
N PHE A 9 -9.65 17.23 -39.29
CA PHE A 9 -10.64 16.28 -38.79
C PHE A 9 -10.05 14.88 -38.54
N VAL A 10 -9.20 14.39 -39.45
CA VAL A 10 -8.47 13.12 -39.28
C VAL A 10 -7.51 13.20 -38.09
N GLY A 11 -6.81 14.32 -37.92
CA GLY A 11 -5.95 14.54 -36.75
C GLY A 11 -6.73 14.50 -35.44
N LEU A 12 -7.93 15.09 -35.41
CA LEU A 12 -8.79 15.13 -34.24
C LEU A 12 -9.31 13.74 -33.86
N ILE A 13 -9.71 12.93 -34.85
CA ILE A 13 -10.12 11.53 -34.65
C ILE A 13 -8.94 10.70 -34.12
N MET A 14 -7.74 10.87 -34.67
CA MET A 14 -6.55 10.15 -34.21
C MET A 14 -6.20 10.49 -32.76
N ILE A 15 -6.20 11.78 -32.39
CA ILE A 15 -5.97 12.22 -31.02
C ILE A 15 -7.02 11.64 -30.08
N GLN A 16 -8.30 11.72 -30.45
CA GLN A 16 -9.40 11.17 -29.65
C GLN A 16 -9.27 9.66 -29.45
N THR A 17 -8.85 8.93 -30.48
CA THR A 17 -8.64 7.47 -30.41
C THR A 17 -7.51 7.10 -29.44
N VAL A 18 -6.39 7.84 -29.48
CA VAL A 18 -5.26 7.64 -28.56
C VAL A 18 -5.67 7.93 -27.11
N VAL A 19 -6.44 8.99 -26.88
CA VAL A 19 -6.94 9.33 -25.53
C VAL A 19 -7.86 8.22 -25.00
N ILE A 20 -8.76 7.68 -25.81
CA ILE A 20 -9.64 6.58 -25.40
C ILE A 20 -8.84 5.33 -25.03
N LEU A 21 -7.83 4.96 -25.83
CA LEU A 21 -6.96 3.82 -25.54
C LEU A 21 -6.16 4.01 -24.25
N LEU A 22 -5.65 5.21 -23.99
CA LEU A 22 -4.96 5.53 -22.73
C LEU A 22 -5.88 5.42 -21.52
N LEU A 23 -7.11 5.92 -21.63
CA LEU A 23 -8.11 5.82 -20.56
C LEU A 23 -8.50 4.37 -20.27
N LEU A 24 -8.66 3.54 -21.31
CA LEU A 24 -8.91 2.10 -21.16
C LEU A 24 -7.73 1.40 -20.48
N PHE A 25 -6.50 1.70 -20.89
CA PHE A 25 -5.30 1.13 -20.28
C PHE A 25 -5.21 1.50 -18.78
N ASN A 26 -5.38 2.78 -18.44
CA ASN A 26 -5.39 3.22 -17.05
C ASN A 26 -6.50 2.56 -16.22
N THR A 27 -7.69 2.41 -16.79
CA THR A 27 -8.82 1.76 -16.11
C THR A 27 -8.54 0.28 -15.84
N ILE A 28 -7.96 -0.42 -16.81
CA ILE A 28 -7.58 -1.84 -16.67
C ILE A 28 -6.45 -1.99 -15.65
N SER A 29 -5.42 -1.14 -15.70
CA SER A 29 -4.31 -1.16 -14.75
C SER A 29 -4.78 -0.89 -13.32
N PHE A 30 -5.63 0.11 -13.10
CA PHE A 30 -6.21 0.39 -11.78
C PHE A 30 -7.06 -0.78 -11.25
N ARG A 31 -7.83 -1.42 -12.13
CA ARG A 31 -8.61 -2.62 -11.78
C ARG A 31 -7.71 -3.81 -11.44
N ASN A 32 -6.58 -3.96 -12.14
CA ASN A 32 -5.63 -5.04 -11.89
C ASN A 32 -4.79 -4.81 -10.63
N GLU A 33 -4.37 -3.58 -10.34
CA GLU A 33 -3.70 -3.21 -9.08
C GLU A 33 -4.61 -3.45 -7.88
N THR A 34 -5.89 -3.12 -7.99
CA THR A 34 -6.86 -3.37 -6.92
C THR A 34 -7.17 -4.86 -6.74
N LEU A 35 -7.18 -5.66 -7.83
CA LEU A 35 -7.31 -7.11 -7.76
C LEU A 35 -6.06 -7.79 -7.17
N SER A 36 -4.87 -7.37 -7.57
CA SER A 36 -3.61 -7.92 -7.05
C SER A 36 -3.40 -7.53 -5.58
N ALA A 37 -3.73 -6.30 -5.20
CA ALA A 37 -3.70 -5.85 -3.81
C ALA A 37 -4.70 -6.64 -2.94
N ARG A 38 -5.91 -6.90 -3.43
CA ARG A 38 -6.89 -7.77 -2.73
C ARG A 38 -6.42 -9.21 -2.62
N ALA A 39 -5.80 -9.76 -3.68
CA ALA A 39 -5.26 -11.12 -3.65
C ALA A 39 -4.11 -11.25 -2.66
N ALA A 40 -3.20 -10.26 -2.62
CA ALA A 40 -2.12 -10.20 -1.64
C ALA A 40 -2.66 -10.08 -0.21
N ALA A 41 -3.63 -9.19 0.04
CA ALA A 41 -4.26 -9.04 1.34
C ALA A 41 -4.92 -10.35 1.82
N ASN A 42 -5.67 -11.03 0.94
CA ASN A 42 -6.29 -12.32 1.25
C ASN A 42 -5.26 -13.42 1.52
N TYR A 43 -4.13 -13.43 0.80
CA TYR A 43 -3.05 -14.37 1.04
C TYR A 43 -2.42 -14.15 2.42
N TYR A 44 -2.06 -12.91 2.76
CA TYR A 44 -1.51 -12.60 4.08
C TYR A 44 -2.51 -12.89 5.20
N GLN A 45 -3.79 -12.58 5.00
CA GLN A 45 -4.83 -12.91 5.98
C GLN A 45 -4.89 -14.41 6.25
N LYS A 46 -4.91 -15.25 5.20
CA LYS A 46 -4.89 -16.71 5.37
C LYS A 46 -3.63 -17.20 6.07
N VAL A 47 -2.46 -16.65 5.73
CA VAL A 47 -1.20 -17.01 6.39
C VAL A 47 -1.25 -16.63 7.88
N TYR A 48 -1.81 -15.47 8.23
CA TYR A 48 -2.02 -15.08 9.63
C TYR A 48 -3.01 -16.00 10.35
N GLU A 49 -4.10 -16.40 9.70
CA GLU A 49 -5.08 -17.36 10.25
C GLU A 49 -4.44 -18.75 10.45
N GLU A 50 -3.69 -19.26 9.47
CA GLU A 50 -2.97 -20.54 9.59
C GLU A 50 -1.88 -20.50 10.68
N ILE A 51 -1.21 -19.36 10.84
CA ILE A 51 -0.23 -19.13 11.90
C ILE A 51 -0.93 -19.02 13.27
N ALA A 52 -2.15 -18.47 13.32
CA ALA A 52 -2.93 -18.38 14.56
C ALA A 52 -3.55 -19.72 14.98
N GLU A 53 -3.97 -20.55 14.01
CA GLU A 53 -4.50 -21.90 14.25
C GLU A 53 -3.40 -22.89 14.64
N ARG A 54 -2.16 -22.68 14.16
CA ARG A 54 -0.99 -23.32 14.72
C ARG A 54 -0.73 -22.67 16.07
N GLU A 55 -1.20 -23.28 17.15
CA GLU A 55 -0.80 -22.98 18.53
C GLU A 55 0.71 -23.25 18.71
N ASP A 56 1.55 -22.50 18.02
CA ASP A 56 2.99 -22.56 18.14
C ASP A 56 3.38 -21.77 19.39
N PRO A 57 3.79 -22.45 20.48
CA PRO A 57 4.14 -21.79 21.74
C PRO A 57 5.32 -20.81 21.54
N LEU A 58 6.16 -21.01 20.52
CA LEU A 58 7.22 -20.09 20.16
C LEU A 58 6.63 -18.77 19.65
N LEU A 59 5.63 -18.83 18.78
CA LEU A 59 4.98 -17.63 18.23
C LEU A 59 4.22 -16.86 19.30
N GLN A 60 3.49 -17.54 20.18
CA GLN A 60 2.84 -16.87 21.31
C GLN A 60 3.85 -16.20 22.25
N SER A 61 4.99 -16.85 22.52
CA SER A 61 6.05 -16.23 23.31
C SER A 61 6.67 -15.01 22.62
N LEU A 62 6.82 -15.04 21.29
CA LEU A 62 7.31 -13.90 20.51
C LEU A 62 6.31 -12.74 20.49
N ILE A 63 5.01 -13.02 20.38
CA ILE A 63 3.96 -12.00 20.47
C ILE A 63 3.95 -11.36 21.86
N ALA A 64 4.01 -12.17 22.92
CA ALA A 64 4.05 -11.69 24.30
C ALA A 64 5.31 -10.84 24.58
N GLU A 65 6.47 -11.26 24.07
CA GLU A 65 7.72 -10.49 24.19
C GLU A 65 7.63 -9.17 23.42
N ARG A 66 7.05 -9.18 22.22
CA ARG A 66 6.81 -7.96 21.42
C ARG A 66 5.89 -6.99 22.15
N GLU A 67 4.82 -7.48 22.77
CA GLU A 67 3.91 -6.65 23.59
C GLU A 67 4.60 -6.09 24.84
N ARG A 68 5.45 -6.88 25.50
CA ARG A 68 6.26 -6.42 26.63
C ARG A 68 7.20 -5.28 26.21
N LEU A 69 7.98 -5.49 25.15
CA LEU A 69 8.91 -4.49 24.61
C LEU A 69 8.17 -3.23 24.14
N THR A 70 6.97 -3.36 23.56
CA THR A 70 6.17 -2.21 23.14
C THR A 70 5.72 -1.38 24.34
N ARG A 71 5.31 -2.02 25.44
CA ARG A 71 4.93 -1.33 26.68
C ARG A 71 6.12 -0.63 27.32
N GLU A 72 7.27 -1.30 27.41
CA GLU A 72 8.50 -0.70 27.93
C GLU A 72 8.96 0.49 27.10
N TYR A 73 8.92 0.37 25.76
CA TYR A 73 9.25 1.47 24.86
C TYR A 73 8.29 2.66 25.04
N THR A 74 6.99 2.40 25.19
CA THR A 74 5.98 3.45 25.40
C THR A 74 6.21 4.16 26.72
N ALA A 75 6.42 3.41 27.81
CA ALA A 75 6.73 4.00 29.13
C ALA A 75 8.04 4.79 29.10
N THR A 76 9.08 4.27 28.44
CA THR A 76 10.37 4.96 28.29
C THR A 76 10.21 6.24 27.48
N ARG A 77 9.37 6.23 26.44
CA ARG A 77 9.06 7.41 25.62
C ARG A 77 8.26 8.46 26.40
N GLU A 78 7.30 8.04 27.23
CA GLU A 78 6.54 8.93 28.11
C GLU A 78 7.47 9.61 29.13
N ILE A 79 8.35 8.84 29.79
CA ILE A 79 9.37 9.38 30.70
C ILE A 79 10.30 10.32 29.94
N ALA A 80 10.83 9.93 28.79
CA ALA A 80 11.71 10.78 27.99
C ALA A 80 11.02 12.11 27.62
N HIS A 81 9.73 12.08 27.29
CA HIS A 81 8.94 13.27 27.01
C HIS A 81 8.74 14.16 28.26
N GLU A 82 8.48 13.58 29.44
CA GLU A 82 8.35 14.30 30.71
C GLU A 82 9.63 15.03 31.11
N TYR A 83 10.80 14.42 30.85
CA TYR A 83 12.11 14.99 31.15
C TYR A 83 12.71 15.81 30.00
N GLY A 84 11.98 16.03 28.90
CA GLY A 84 12.46 16.80 27.74
C GLY A 84 13.61 16.14 26.97
N ILE A 85 13.83 14.85 27.16
CA ILE A 85 14.87 14.06 26.51
C ILE A 85 14.31 13.59 25.16
N LYS A 86 14.91 14.04 24.04
CA LYS A 86 14.56 13.50 22.72
C LYS A 86 15.08 12.07 22.59
N PRO A 87 14.23 11.05 22.41
CA PRO A 87 14.70 9.71 22.10
C PRO A 87 15.45 9.74 20.75
N ALA A 88 16.56 8.98 20.67
CA ALA A 88 17.50 9.00 19.56
C ALA A 88 16.86 8.68 18.19
N ASP A 89 15.69 8.05 18.18
CA ASP A 89 14.96 7.65 16.96
C ASP A 89 13.87 8.66 16.52
N SER A 90 13.85 9.87 17.08
CA SER A 90 12.95 10.94 16.62
C SER A 90 13.49 11.63 15.35
N PHE A 91 13.32 10.96 14.20
CA PHE A 91 13.30 11.58 12.88
C PHE A 91 11.91 12.13 12.54
#